data_AF-A0A3C0A7E6-F1
#
_entry.id   AF-A0A3C0A7E6-F1
#
_cell.length_a   1.000
_cell.length_b   1.000
_cell.length_c   1.000
_cell.angle_alpha   90.00
_cell.angle_beta   90.00
_cell.angle_gamma   90.00
#
_symmetry.space_group_name_H-M   'P 1'
#
loop_
_entity.id
_entity.type
_entity.pdbx_description
1 polymer ?
#
loop_
_entity_poly.entity_id
_entity_poly.type
_entity_poly.pdbx_seq_one_letter_code
_entity_poly.pdbx_strand_id
1 'polypeptide(L)'
;MKKNSDLLGTQPISSLLIKQAVPASIGILVMSLNMIVDTIFVGRWIGPLAISAITVVIPITFFIAALGLAIGIGGSSVLSRALGAGQQTKALDVFGNMSTLTFLSSGFLAIVGLVFQDTLI
;
A
#
# COMPACT_ATOMS: atom_id res chain seq x y z
N MET A 1 -11.45 20.98 6.79
CA MET A 1 -11.87 19.60 6.48
C MET A 1 -13.38 19.44 6.19
N LYS A 2 -14.31 20.17 6.83
CA LYS A 2 -15.77 20.10 6.54
C LYS A 2 -16.16 20.23 5.05
N LYS A 3 -15.48 21.10 4.29
CA LYS A 3 -15.85 21.44 2.90
C LYS A 3 -15.70 20.29 1.89
N ASN A 4 -14.86 19.28 2.15
CA ASN A 4 -14.58 18.18 1.22
C ASN A 4 -15.52 16.98 1.40
N SER A 5 -16.00 16.73 2.61
CA SER A 5 -16.97 15.64 2.88
C SER A 5 -18.33 15.93 2.26
N ASP A 6 -18.77 17.20 2.34
CA ASP A 6 -20.05 17.65 1.77
C ASP A 6 -20.06 17.57 0.23
N LEU A 7 -18.90 17.76 -0.41
CA LEU A 7 -18.72 17.60 -1.86
C LEU A 7 -18.94 16.15 -2.31
N LEU A 8 -18.62 15.16 -1.47
CA LEU A 8 -18.79 13.75 -1.82
C LEU A 8 -20.27 13.31 -1.83
N GLY A 9 -21.13 13.99 -1.07
CA GLY A 9 -22.57 13.71 -1.01
C GLY A 9 -23.43 14.54 -1.98
N THR A 10 -22.89 15.60 -2.59
CA THR A 10 -23.66 16.59 -3.37
C THR A 10 -23.32 16.62 -4.87
N GLN A 11 -22.14 16.15 -5.28
CA GLN A 11 -21.74 16.14 -6.69
C GLN A 11 -22.11 14.83 -7.40
N PRO A 12 -22.31 14.86 -8.74
CA PRO A 12 -22.60 13.65 -9.52
C PRO A 12 -21.45 12.64 -9.43
N ILE A 13 -21.81 11.37 -9.22
CA ILE A 13 -20.87 10.25 -9.01
C ILE A 13 -19.81 10.18 -10.13
N SER A 14 -20.20 10.42 -11.38
CA SER A 14 -19.28 10.39 -12.53
C SER A 14 -18.14 11.41 -12.43
N SER A 15 -18.42 12.64 -11.95
CA SER A 15 -17.41 13.68 -11.79
C SER A 15 -16.44 13.34 -10.64
N LEU A 16 -16.96 12.81 -9.55
CA LEU A 16 -16.18 12.32 -8.41
C LEU A 16 -15.23 11.19 -8.83
N LEU A 17 -15.76 10.20 -9.55
CA LEU A 17 -14.99 9.06 -10.02
C LEU A 17 -13.85 9.53 -10.91
N ILE A 18 -14.09 10.43 -11.87
CA ILE A 18 -13.03 10.97 -12.72
C ILE A 18 -11.97 11.71 -11.89
N LYS A 19 -12.41 12.56 -10.96
CA LYS A 19 -11.53 13.39 -10.13
C LYS A 19 -10.64 12.56 -9.18
N GLN A 20 -11.05 11.34 -8.83
CA GLN A 20 -10.28 10.43 -7.98
C GLN A 20 -9.52 9.37 -8.79
N ALA A 21 -10.11 8.83 -9.86
CA ALA A 21 -9.53 7.81 -10.71
C ALA A 21 -8.37 8.35 -11.55
N VAL A 22 -8.44 9.58 -12.05
CA VAL A 22 -7.34 10.16 -12.86
C VAL A 22 -6.06 10.29 -12.03
N PRO A 23 -6.05 10.91 -10.83
CA PRO A 23 -4.86 10.92 -9.98
C PRO A 23 -4.37 9.52 -9.59
N ALA A 24 -5.28 8.62 -9.23
CA ALA A 24 -4.93 7.25 -8.87
C ALA A 24 -4.25 6.49 -10.04
N SER A 25 -4.77 6.66 -11.26
CA SER A 25 -4.23 6.01 -12.45
C SER A 25 -2.85 6.55 -12.80
N ILE A 26 -2.64 7.87 -12.70
CA ILE A 26 -1.32 8.48 -12.89
C ILE A 26 -0.34 7.94 -11.84
N GLY A 27 -0.76 7.81 -10.58
CA GLY A 27 0.06 7.23 -9.52
C GLY A 27 0.52 5.81 -9.84
N ILE A 28 -0.40 4.94 -10.27
CA ILE A 28 -0.08 3.56 -10.67
C ILE A 28 0.82 3.52 -11.91
N LEU A 29 0.59 4.43 -12.88
CA LEU A 29 1.42 4.54 -14.08
C LEU A 29 2.87 4.91 -13.72
N VAL A 30 3.05 5.94 -12.87
CA VAL A 30 4.37 6.34 -12.39
C VAL A 30 5.05 5.21 -11.61
N MET A 31 4.31 4.49 -10.76
CA MET A 31 4.83 3.34 -10.03
C MET A 31 5.33 2.23 -10.98
N SER A 32 4.55 1.92 -12.02
CA SER A 32 4.91 0.92 -13.04
C SER A 32 6.14 1.37 -13.86
N LEU A 33 6.24 2.65 -14.18
CA LEU A 33 7.40 3.21 -14.87
C LEU A 33 8.67 3.10 -14.02
N ASN A 34 8.58 3.36 -12.71
CA ASN A 34 9.73 3.17 -11.80
C ASN A 34 10.21 1.72 -11.83
N MET A 35 9.30 0.74 -11.79
CA MET A 35 9.66 -0.67 -11.83
C MET A 35 10.40 -1.06 -13.13
N ILE A 36 10.03 -0.47 -14.27
CA ILE A 36 10.74 -0.66 -15.55
C ILE A 36 12.13 -0.03 -15.48
N VAL A 37 12.22 1.20 -15.00
CA VAL A 37 13.48 1.92 -14.84
C VAL A 37 14.43 1.13 -13.94
N ASP A 38 13.99 0.70 -12.77
CA ASP A 38 14.77 -0.11 -11.82
C ASP A 38 15.30 -1.38 -12.49
N THR A 39 14.44 -2.10 -13.23
CA THR A 39 14.84 -3.31 -13.93
C THR A 39 15.88 -3.04 -15.03
N ILE A 40 15.75 -1.95 -15.79
CA ILE A 40 16.72 -1.54 -16.81
C ILE A 40 18.06 -1.16 -16.17
N PHE A 41 18.02 -0.41 -15.06
CA PHE A 41 19.22 0.00 -14.34
C PHE A 41 19.95 -1.21 -13.76
N VAL A 42 19.24 -2.10 -13.06
CA VAL A 42 19.82 -3.34 -12.53
C VAL A 42 20.36 -4.22 -13.66
N GLY A 43 19.60 -4.39 -14.74
CA GLY A 43 20.00 -5.19 -15.89
C GLY A 43 21.25 -4.68 -16.61
N ARG A 44 21.38 -3.36 -16.76
CA ARG A 44 22.53 -2.74 -17.44
C ARG A 44 23.77 -2.63 -16.56
N TRP A 45 23.61 -2.31 -15.27
CA TRP A 45 24.74 -2.01 -14.38
C TRP A 45 25.21 -3.20 -13.56
N ILE A 46 24.33 -4.13 -13.20
CA ILE A 46 24.66 -5.30 -12.37
C ILE A 46 24.65 -6.57 -13.23
N GLY A 47 23.70 -6.66 -14.16
CA GLY A 47 23.62 -7.74 -15.14
C GLY A 47 22.44 -8.70 -14.93
N PRO A 48 22.35 -9.75 -15.77
CA PRO A 48 21.21 -10.66 -15.80
C PRO A 48 20.99 -11.43 -14.50
N LEU A 49 22.07 -11.77 -13.79
CA LEU A 49 22.01 -12.52 -12.53
C LEU A 49 21.21 -11.78 -11.46
N ALA A 50 21.32 -10.45 -11.41
CA ALA A 50 20.58 -9.63 -10.47
C ALA A 50 19.08 -9.58 -10.81
N ILE A 51 18.71 -9.59 -12.09
CA ILE A 51 17.30 -9.69 -12.51
C ILE A 51 16.71 -11.04 -12.11
N SER A 52 17.48 -12.12 -12.25
CA SER A 52 17.07 -13.45 -11.79
C SER A 52 16.84 -13.47 -10.28
N ALA A 53 17.74 -12.88 -9.49
CA ALA A 53 17.57 -12.75 -8.04
C ALA A 53 16.32 -11.95 -7.67
N ILE A 54 16.05 -10.81 -8.34
CA ILE A 54 14.82 -10.03 -8.13
C ILE A 54 13.58 -10.89 -8.35
N THR A 55 13.55 -11.70 -9.42
CA THR A 55 12.38 -12.52 -9.78
C THR A 55 12.08 -13.59 -8.72
N VAL A 56 13.11 -14.16 -8.09
CA VAL A 56 12.96 -15.12 -6.98
C VAL A 56 12.35 -14.44 -5.74
N VAL A 57 12.67 -13.17 -5.49
CA VAL A 57 12.19 -12.42 -4.33
C VAL A 57 10.77 -11.85 -4.54
N ILE A 58 10.31 -11.66 -5.79
CA ILE A 58 8.99 -11.09 -6.11
C ILE A 58 7.81 -11.71 -5.33
N PRO A 59 7.66 -13.05 -5.22
CA PRO A 59 6.54 -13.66 -4.48
C PRO A 59 6.53 -13.25 -3.01
N ILE A 60 7.71 -13.15 -2.39
CA ILE A 60 7.86 -12.72 -1.01
C ILE A 60 7.43 -11.25 -0.90
N THR A 61 7.96 -10.38 -1.76
CA THR A 61 7.60 -8.95 -1.79
C THR A 61 6.10 -8.74 -1.96
N PHE A 62 5.45 -9.49 -2.86
CA PHE A 62 4.00 -9.43 -3.04
C PHE A 62 3.23 -9.88 -1.80
N PHE A 63 3.70 -10.90 -1.10
CA PHE A 63 3.08 -11.34 0.15
C PHE A 63 3.16 -10.25 1.23
N ILE A 64 4.32 -9.60 1.38
CA ILE A 64 4.48 -8.47 2.31
C ILE A 64 3.54 -7.32 1.93
N ALA A 65 3.52 -6.95 0.65
CA ALA A 65 2.67 -5.88 0.14
C ALA A 65 1.17 -6.18 0.34
N ALA A 66 0.76 -7.43 0.12
CA ALA A 66 -0.63 -7.88 0.30
C ALA A 66 -1.10 -7.74 1.75
N LEU A 67 -0.25 -8.07 2.73
CA LEU A 67 -0.56 -7.85 4.15
C LEU A 67 -0.71 -6.37 4.48
N GLY A 68 0.19 -5.52 3.98
CA GLY A 68 0.10 -4.07 4.14
C GLY A 68 -1.19 -3.50 3.54
N LEU A 69 -1.56 -3.95 2.34
CA LEU A 69 -2.81 -3.58 1.69
C LEU A 69 -4.04 -4.09 2.46
N ALA A 70 -4.00 -5.31 2.99
CA ALA A 70 -5.10 -5.86 3.78
C ALA A 70 -5.38 -5.01 5.04
N ILE A 71 -4.33 -4.64 5.78
CA ILE A 71 -4.45 -3.79 6.97
C ILE A 71 -4.86 -2.37 6.58
N GLY A 72 -4.23 -1.79 5.55
CA GLY A 72 -4.52 -0.42 5.11
C GLY A 72 -5.94 -0.25 4.57
N ILE A 73 -6.37 -1.10 3.63
CA ILE A 73 -7.70 -1.05 3.03
C ILE A 73 -8.77 -1.50 4.03
N GLY A 74 -8.53 -2.60 4.76
CA GLY A 74 -9.44 -3.09 5.79
C GLY A 74 -9.63 -2.10 6.94
N GLY A 75 -8.53 -1.57 7.46
CA GLY A 75 -8.52 -0.57 8.54
C GLY A 75 -9.13 0.76 8.12
N SER A 76 -8.81 1.26 6.92
CA SER A 76 -9.40 2.50 6.40
C SER A 76 -10.91 2.40 6.20
N SER A 77 -11.44 1.22 5.85
CA SER A 77 -12.88 0.97 5.77
C SER A 77 -13.58 1.14 7.12
N VAL A 78 -13.01 0.57 8.20
CA VAL A 78 -13.55 0.71 9.57
C VAL A 78 -13.41 2.16 10.04
N LEU A 79 -12.25 2.79 9.79
CA LEU A 79 -11.96 4.17 10.13
C LEU A 79 -12.94 5.14 9.44
N SER A 80 -13.19 4.94 8.14
CA SER A 80 -14.13 5.73 7.35
C SER A 80 -15.55 5.67 7.92
N ARG A 81 -16.02 4.47 8.33
CA ARG A 81 -17.33 4.33 9.00
C ARG A 81 -17.37 5.02 10.36
N ALA A 82 -16.32 4.94 11.17
CA ALA A 82 -16.26 5.59 12.48
C ALA A 82 -16.27 7.13 12.34
N LEU A 83 -15.49 7.67 11.41
CA LEU A 83 -15.47 9.11 11.09
C LEU A 83 -16.82 9.58 10.52
N GLY A 84 -17.42 8.80 9.61
CA GLY A 84 -18.74 9.10 9.04
C GLY A 84 -19.87 9.09 10.07
N ALA A 85 -19.75 8.28 11.13
CA ALA A 85 -20.70 8.25 12.25
C ALA A 85 -20.41 9.33 13.33
N GLY A 86 -19.41 10.20 13.13
CA GLY A 86 -19.01 11.23 14.10
C GLY A 86 -18.32 10.70 15.36
N GLN A 87 -17.92 9.42 15.39
CA GLN A 87 -17.32 8.77 16.55
C GLN A 87 -15.80 8.98 16.59
N GLN A 88 -15.37 10.20 16.94
CA GLN A 88 -13.95 10.61 16.90
C GLN A 88 -13.03 9.74 17.77
N THR A 89 -13.46 9.37 18.98
CA THR A 89 -12.66 8.50 19.87
C THR A 89 -12.43 7.13 19.23
N LYS A 90 -13.49 6.51 18.71
CA LYS A 90 -13.40 5.22 18.01
C LYS A 90 -12.53 5.32 16.75
N ALA A 91 -12.60 6.42 16.02
CA ALA A 91 -11.74 6.65 14.86
C ALA A 91 -10.25 6.71 15.25
N LEU A 92 -9.92 7.37 16.37
CA LEU A 92 -8.56 7.39 16.91
C LEU A 92 -8.08 6.00 17.36
N ASP A 93 -8.93 5.24 18.05
CA ASP A 93 -8.59 3.88 18.49
C ASP A 93 -8.34 2.95 17.29
N VAL A 94 -9.17 3.04 16.25
CA VAL A 94 -9.00 2.27 15.01
C VAL A 94 -7.70 2.66 14.29
N PHE A 95 -7.40 3.96 14.23
CA PHE A 95 -6.15 4.45 13.63
C PHE A 95 -4.90 4.01 14.42
N GLY A 96 -4.97 4.01 15.75
CA GLY A 96 -3.92 3.49 16.61
C GLY A 96 -3.70 1.99 16.36
N ASN A 97 -4.78 1.21 16.42
CA ASN A 97 -4.74 -0.24 16.23
C ASN A 97 -4.22 -0.62 14.83
N MET A 98 -4.67 0.05 13.77
CA MET A 98 -4.17 -0.25 12.41
C MET A 98 -2.68 0.07 12.28
N SER A 99 -2.22 1.17 12.90
CA SER A 99 -0.81 1.57 12.85
C SER A 99 0.07 0.58 13.62
N THR A 100 -0.33 0.22 14.84
CA THR A 100 0.35 -0.79 15.66
C THR A 100 0.38 -2.14 14.96
N LEU A 101 -0.73 -2.59 14.37
CA LEU A 101 -0.78 -3.84 13.63
C LEU A 101 0.13 -3.80 12.39
N THR A 102 0.20 -2.67 11.70
CA THR A 102 1.11 -2.50 10.56
C THR A 102 2.57 -2.61 11.00
N PHE A 103 2.97 -1.90 12.07
CA PHE A 103 4.35 -1.97 12.61
C PHE A 103 4.71 -3.35 13.15
N LEU A 104 3.79 -4.02 13.84
CA LEU A 104 4.03 -5.37 14.36
C LEU A 104 4.14 -6.39 13.24
N SER A 105 3.24 -6.33 12.25
CA SER A 105 3.26 -7.25 11.11
C SER A 105 4.49 -7.05 10.24
N SER A 106 4.87 -5.80 9.93
CA SER A 106 6.08 -5.50 9.16
C SER A 106 7.35 -5.86 9.91
N GLY A 107 7.43 -5.57 11.21
CA GLY A 107 8.56 -5.95 12.06
C GLY A 107 8.72 -7.47 12.15
N PHE A 108 7.61 -8.20 12.34
CA PHE A 108 7.61 -9.66 12.35
C PHE A 108 8.09 -10.23 11.01
N LEU A 109 7.55 -9.74 9.88
CA LEU A 109 7.98 -10.18 8.56
C LEU A 109 9.45 -9.85 8.28
N ALA A 110 9.95 -8.70 8.72
CA ALA A 110 11.36 -8.33 8.56
C ALA A 110 12.27 -9.28 9.35
N ILE A 111 11.92 -9.61 10.60
CA ILE A 111 12.68 -10.56 11.41
C ILE A 111 12.68 -11.95 10.76
N VAL A 112 11.52 -12.45 10.33
CA VAL A 112 11.41 -13.74 9.64
C VAL A 112 12.25 -13.73 8.36
N GLY A 113 12.14 -12.68 7.55
CA GLY A 113 12.92 -12.54 6.32
C GLY A 113 14.43 -12.58 6.57
N LEU A 114 14.91 -11.91 7.62
CA LEU A 114 16.35 -11.91 7.98
C LEU A 114 16.83 -13.25 8.53
N VAL A 115 16.02 -13.93 9.34
CA VAL A 115 16.38 -15.24 9.92
C VAL A 115 16.41 -16.34 8.86
N PHE A 116 15.50 -16.30 7.89
CA PHE A 116 15.38 -17.33 6.85
C PHE A 116 16.01 -16.94 5.52
N GLN A 117 16.78 -15.84 5.46
CA GLN A 117 17.38 -15.35 4.22
C GLN A 117 18.22 -16.42 3.52
N ASP A 118 19.04 -17.18 4.26
CA ASP A 118 19.94 -18.21 3.73
C ASP A 118 19.19 -19.47 3.24
N THR A 119 17.92 -19.60 3.60
CA THR A 119 17.05 -20.71 3.15
C THR A 119 16.14 -20.27 1.98
N LEU A 120 15.87 -18.98 1.86
CA LEU A 120 14.98 -18.39 0.86
C LEU A 120 15.71 -17.92 -0.42
N ILE A 121 17.00 -17.58 -0.30
CA ILE A 121 17.85 -17.00 -1.36
C ILE A 121 19.14 -17.82 -1.44
#